data_AF-A0A3M1JA12-F1
#
_entry.id   AF-A0A3M1JA12-F1
#
_cell.length_a   1.000
_cell.length_b   1.000
_cell.length_c   1.000
_cell.angle_alpha   90.00
_cell.angle_beta   90.00
_cell.angle_gamma   90.00
#
_symmetry.space_group_name_H-M   'P 1'
#
loop_
_entity.id
_entity.type
_entity.pdbx_description
1 polymer ?
#
loop_
_entity_poly.entity_id
_entity_poly.type
_entity_poly.pdbx_seq_one_letter_code
_entity_poly.pdbx_strand_id
1 'polypeptide(L)'
;DKDVLIRFYRLIRPHSPGWDAVIQQAIKAEELAAPIPTSSFMRELSCMIAGCFMVYGILFTTGFLLYGFFTQALLGLIVAILSGWIIYRNWPKVQM
;
A
#
# COMPACT_ATOMS: atom_id res chain seq x y z
N ASP A 1 -11.53 -5.50 29.30
CA ASP A 1 -10.64 -4.79 28.35
C ASP A 1 -9.75 -5.63 27.44
N LYS A 2 -9.25 -6.80 27.85
CA LYS A 2 -8.34 -7.60 26.99
C LYS A 2 -9.01 -8.09 25.70
N ASP A 3 -10.28 -8.50 25.76
CA ASP A 3 -11.08 -8.92 24.61
C ASP A 3 -11.26 -7.81 23.57
N VAL A 4 -11.39 -6.56 24.01
CA VAL A 4 -11.50 -5.39 23.13
C VAL A 4 -10.20 -5.22 22.34
N LEU A 5 -9.06 -5.40 23.00
CA LEU A 5 -7.74 -5.26 22.39
C LEU A 5 -7.46 -6.37 21.37
N ILE A 6 -7.87 -7.60 21.65
CA ILE A 6 -7.76 -8.74 20.71
C ILE A 6 -8.69 -8.53 19.51
N ARG A 7 -9.92 -8.07 19.75
CA ARG A 7 -10.87 -7.73 18.67
C ARG A 7 -10.35 -6.60 17.79
N PHE A 8 -9.74 -5.58 18.38
CA PHE A 8 -9.10 -4.47 17.66
C PHE A 8 -7.89 -4.95 16.83
N TYR A 9 -7.05 -5.80 17.41
CA TYR A 9 -5.92 -6.42 16.72
C TYR A 9 -6.37 -7.24 15.51
N ARG A 10 -7.47 -8.01 15.62
CA ARG A 10 -8.04 -8.80 14.52
C ARG A 10 -8.60 -7.92 13.40
N LEU A 11 -9.16 -6.76 13.73
CA LEU A 11 -9.76 -5.82 12.77
C LEU A 11 -8.69 -5.05 11.98
N ILE A 12 -7.69 -4.51 12.67
CA ILE A 12 -6.79 -3.49 12.09
C ILE A 12 -5.46 -4.10 11.65
N ARG A 13 -5.14 -5.32 12.11
CA ARG A 13 -3.90 -6.06 11.79
C ARG A 13 -2.66 -5.15 11.88
N PRO A 14 -2.46 -4.47 13.02
CA PRO A 14 -1.41 -3.47 13.15
C PRO A 14 -0.03 -4.10 12.95
N HIS A 15 0.92 -3.28 12.52
CA HIS A 15 2.30 -3.71 12.35
C HIS A 15 2.90 -4.16 13.69
N SER A 16 3.71 -5.22 13.65
CA SER A 16 4.21 -5.96 14.82
C SER A 16 5.06 -5.17 15.85
N PRO A 17 5.89 -4.15 15.49
CA PRO A 17 6.75 -3.49 16.46
C PRO A 17 5.89 -2.59 17.38
N GLY A 18 5.46 -3.16 18.50
CA GLY A 18 4.61 -2.52 19.52
C GLY A 18 3.49 -3.42 20.06
N TRP A 19 3.14 -4.50 19.35
CA TRP A 19 2.02 -5.39 19.72
C TRP A 19 2.47 -6.76 20.26
N ASP A 20 3.77 -7.03 20.36
CA ASP A 20 4.32 -8.32 20.82
C ASP A 20 3.74 -8.79 22.15
N ALA A 21 3.59 -7.88 23.12
CA ALA A 21 3.03 -8.22 24.44
C ALA A 21 1.55 -8.66 24.36
N VAL A 22 0.78 -8.08 23.44
CA VAL A 22 -0.63 -8.42 23.21
C VAL A 22 -0.75 -9.71 22.42
N ILE A 23 0.11 -9.90 21.41
CA ILE A 23 0.18 -11.11 20.58
C ILE A 23 0.52 -12.32 21.46
N GLN A 24 1.55 -12.23 22.31
CA GLN A 24 1.92 -13.32 23.21
C GLN A 24 0.85 -13.63 24.25
N GLN A 25 0.14 -12.61 24.75
CA GLN A 25 -0.99 -12.82 25.66
C GLN A 25 -2.16 -13.52 24.96
N ALA A 26 -2.44 -13.16 23.71
CA ALA A 26 -3.53 -13.77 22.96
C ALA A 26 -3.21 -15.19 22.47
N ILE A 27 -1.94 -15.49 22.16
CA ILE A 27 -1.48 -16.86 21.89
C ILE A 27 -1.58 -17.73 23.14
N LYS A 28 -1.16 -17.23 24.31
CA LYS A 28 -1.31 -17.94 25.60
C LYS A 28 -2.76 -18.19 26.01
N ALA A 29 -3.69 -17.37 25.52
CA ALA A 29 -5.11 -17.49 25.78
C ALA A 29 -5.86 -18.32 24.71
N GLU A 30 -5.15 -18.96 23.76
CA GLU A 30 -5.73 -19.71 22.61
C GLU A 30 -6.66 -18.90 21.68
N GLU A 31 -6.76 -17.58 21.87
CA GLU A 31 -7.59 -16.66 21.06
C GLU A 31 -7.01 -16.42 19.64
N LEU A 32 -5.72 -16.72 19.45
CA LEU A 32 -4.96 -16.55 18.20
C LEU A 32 -3.99 -17.72 17.98
N ALA A 33 -4.20 -18.50 16.91
CA ALA A 33 -3.36 -19.65 16.55
C ALA A 33 -2.01 -19.26 15.91
N ALA A 34 -1.92 -18.08 15.28
CA ALA A 34 -0.70 -17.54 14.68
C ALA A 34 -0.78 -16.01 14.56
N PRO A 35 0.38 -15.31 14.48
CA PRO A 35 0.43 -13.88 14.16
C PRO A 35 -0.23 -13.64 12.80
N ILE A 36 -1.08 -12.61 12.71
CA ILE A 36 -1.71 -12.25 11.44
C ILE A 36 -0.63 -11.63 10.54
N PRO A 37 -0.44 -12.12 9.30
CA PRO A 37 0.53 -11.52 8.40
C PRO A 37 0.15 -10.06 8.13
N THR A 38 1.03 -9.14 8.50
CA THR A 38 0.90 -7.72 8.14
C THR A 38 1.60 -7.49 6.81
N SER A 39 0.96 -6.74 5.91
CA SER A 39 1.65 -6.28 4.69
C SER A 39 2.85 -5.41 5.05
N SER A 40 3.88 -5.42 4.21
CA SER A 40 5.09 -4.63 4.45
C SER A 40 4.77 -3.14 4.27
N PHE A 41 4.93 -2.35 5.33
CA PHE A 41 4.74 -0.90 5.34
C PHE A 41 5.47 -0.19 4.17
N MET A 42 6.70 -0.62 3.87
CA MET A 42 7.49 -0.11 2.74
C MET A 42 6.77 -0.25 1.39
N ARG A 43 5.97 -1.31 1.27
CA ARG A 43 5.28 -1.68 0.05
C ARG A 43 4.01 -0.86 -0.14
N GLU A 44 3.26 -0.65 0.92
CA GLU A 44 2.13 0.30 0.94
C GLU A 44 2.61 1.71 0.59
N LEU A 45 3.70 2.17 1.21
CA LEU A 45 4.31 3.46 0.92
C LEU A 45 4.75 3.59 -0.53
N SER A 46 5.38 2.55 -1.10
CA SER A 46 5.77 2.57 -2.52
C SER A 46 4.57 2.69 -3.46
N CYS A 47 3.43 2.09 -3.09
CA CYS A 47 2.20 2.15 -3.85
C CYS A 47 1.61 3.57 -3.83
N MET A 48 1.63 4.23 -2.67
CA MET A 48 1.22 5.63 -2.53
C MET A 48 2.08 6.56 -3.39
N ILE A 49 3.41 6.40 -3.34
CA ILE A 49 4.35 7.21 -4.14
C ILE A 49 4.10 6.98 -5.63
N ALA A 50 3.94 5.73 -6.07
CA ALA A 50 3.58 5.41 -7.45
C ALA A 50 2.24 6.04 -7.85
N GLY A 51 1.26 6.09 -6.97
CA GLY A 51 -0.01 6.79 -7.18
C GLY A 51 0.18 8.28 -7.45
N CYS A 52 1.02 8.95 -6.66
CA CYS A 52 1.38 10.36 -6.91
C CYS A 52 2.01 10.54 -8.30
N PHE A 53 3.00 9.71 -8.67
CA PHE A 53 3.63 9.77 -9.99
C PHE A 53 2.64 9.50 -11.14
N MET A 54 1.67 8.63 -10.95
CA MET A 54 0.63 8.37 -11.93
C MET A 54 -0.24 9.61 -12.18
N VAL A 55 -0.73 10.26 -11.11
CA VAL A 55 -1.58 11.45 -11.23
C VAL A 55 -0.82 12.61 -11.88
N TYR A 56 0.40 12.91 -11.41
CA TYR A 56 1.21 13.96 -12.01
C TYR A 56 1.64 13.61 -13.43
N GLY A 57 1.97 12.35 -13.71
CA GLY A 57 2.30 11.88 -15.06
C GLY A 57 1.16 12.13 -16.05
N ILE A 58 -0.08 11.83 -15.66
CA ILE A 58 -1.27 12.11 -16.48
C ILE A 58 -1.46 13.63 -16.64
N LEU A 59 -1.36 14.41 -15.56
CA LEU A 59 -1.53 15.87 -15.59
C LEU A 59 -0.52 16.54 -16.55
N PHE A 60 0.76 16.17 -16.46
CA PHE A 60 1.80 16.68 -17.36
C PHE A 60 1.59 16.22 -18.80
N THR A 61 1.21 14.95 -19.01
CA THR A 61 0.88 14.43 -20.34
C THR A 61 -0.24 15.23 -20.99
N THR A 62 -1.33 15.47 -20.25
CA THR A 62 -2.45 16.29 -20.72
C THR A 62 -2.00 17.71 -21.03
N GLY A 63 -1.17 18.32 -20.18
CA GLY A 63 -0.58 19.64 -20.44
C GLY A 63 0.23 19.67 -21.75
N PHE A 64 1.17 18.73 -21.93
CA PHE A 64 2.01 18.69 -23.13
C PHE A 64 1.23 18.38 -24.41
N LEU A 65 0.16 17.58 -24.34
CA LEU A 65 -0.75 17.35 -25.46
C LEU A 65 -1.46 18.65 -25.87
N LEU A 66 -1.94 19.45 -24.91
CA LEU A 66 -2.61 20.73 -25.18
C LEU A 66 -1.67 21.76 -25.80
N TYR A 67 -0.40 21.77 -25.39
CA TYR A 67 0.63 22.66 -25.95
C TYR A 67 1.26 22.16 -27.26
N GLY A 68 0.89 20.96 -27.74
CA GLY A 68 1.44 20.38 -28.97
C GLY A 68 2.86 19.80 -28.84
N PHE A 69 3.38 19.65 -27.62
CA PHE A 69 4.69 19.05 -27.35
C PHE A 69 4.61 17.52 -27.27
N PHE A 70 4.42 16.87 -28.42
CA PHE A 70 4.20 15.41 -28.50
C PHE A 70 5.33 14.56 -27.89
N THR A 71 6.58 14.99 -27.99
CA THR A 71 7.73 14.25 -27.42
C THR A 71 7.69 14.23 -25.89
N GLN A 72 7.39 15.37 -25.27
CA GLN A 72 7.25 15.49 -23.82
C GLN A 72 6.00 14.79 -23.31
N ALA A 73 4.90 14.86 -24.07
CA ALA A 73 3.68 14.11 -23.79
C ALA A 73 3.94 12.59 -23.76
N LEU A 74 4.71 12.07 -24.73
CA LEU A 74 5.05 10.65 -24.76
C LEU A 74 5.82 10.21 -23.51
N LEU A 75 6.78 11.02 -23.04
CA LEU A 75 7.54 10.72 -21.82
C LEU A 75 6.63 10.70 -20.59
N GLY A 76 5.74 11.68 -20.44
CA GLY A 76 4.77 11.71 -19.34
C GLY A 76 3.84 10.49 -19.35
N LEU A 77 3.42 10.06 -20.54
CA LEU A 77 2.52 8.93 -20.74
C LEU A 77 3.22 7.61 -20.32
N ILE A 78 4.48 7.44 -20.71
CA ILE A 78 5.30 6.28 -20.29
C ILE A 78 5.41 6.23 -18.77
N VAL A 79 5.68 7.36 -18.10
CA VAL A 79 5.78 7.42 -16.63
C VAL A 79 4.45 7.08 -15.96
N ALA A 80 3.34 7.57 -16.49
CA ALA A 80 2.00 7.27 -15.98
C ALA A 80 1.66 5.78 -16.11
N ILE A 81 1.94 5.16 -17.27
CA ILE A 81 1.73 3.73 -17.50
C ILE A 81 2.61 2.89 -16.57
N LEU A 82 3.90 3.21 -16.46
CA LEU A 82 4.82 2.50 -15.58
C LEU A 82 4.36 2.55 -14.12
N SER A 83 3.90 3.72 -13.66
CA SER A 83 3.38 3.91 -12.31
C SER A 83 2.11 3.07 -12.07
N GLY A 84 1.16 3.10 -13.01
CA GLY A 84 -0.04 2.26 -12.94
C GLY A 84 0.28 0.76 -12.97
N TRP A 85 1.27 0.35 -13.76
CA TRP A 85 1.71 -1.05 -13.83
C TRP A 85 2.36 -1.52 -12.51
N ILE A 86 3.15 -0.66 -11.86
CA ILE A 86 3.74 -0.93 -10.53
C ILE A 86 2.64 -1.14 -9.49
N ILE A 87 1.60 -0.29 -9.51
CA ILE A 87 0.45 -0.42 -8.60
C ILE A 87 -0.28 -1.74 -8.86
N TYR A 88 -0.62 -2.03 -10.13
CA TYR A 88 -1.33 -3.25 -10.52
C TYR A 88 -0.56 -4.51 -10.10
N ARG A 89 0.77 -4.54 -10.33
CA ARG A 89 1.62 -5.66 -9.92
C ARG A 89 1.75 -5.80 -8.40
N ASN A 90 1.65 -4.69 -7.65
CA ASN A 90 1.77 -4.71 -6.20
C ASN A 90 0.46 -5.04 -5.47
N TRP A 91 -0.68 -4.74 -6.08
CA TRP A 91 -2.04 -4.98 -5.60
C TRP A 91 -2.28 -6.38 -4.98
N PRO A 92 -1.97 -7.51 -5.65
CA PRO A 92 -2.28 -8.84 -5.10
C PRO A 92 -1.54 -9.16 -3.80
N LYS A 93 -0.47 -8.42 -3.49
CA LYS A 93 0.36 -8.64 -2.30
C LYS A 93 0.12 -7.59 -1.20
N VAL A 94 -0.76 -6.61 -1.45
CA VAL A 94 -1.25 -5.66 -0.42
C VAL A 94 -2.56 -6.17 0.19
N GLN A 95 -3.37 -6.92 -0.58
CA GLN A 95 -4.59 -7.56 -0.09
C GLN A 95 -4.35 -8.89 0.67
N MET A 96 -3.14 -9.45 0.63
CA MET A 96 -2.76 -10.68 1.35
C MET A 96 -2.08 -10.33 2.67
#